data_AF-A0A2U2DUY7-F1
#
_entry.id   AF-A0A2U2DUY7-F1
#
_cell.length_a   1.000
_cell.length_b   1.000
_cell.length_c   1.000
_cell.angle_alpha   90.00
_cell.angle_beta   90.00
_cell.angle_gamma   90.00
#
_symmetry.space_group_name_H-M   'P 1'
#
loop_
_entity.id
_entity.type
_entity.pdbx_description
1 polymer ?
#
loop_
_entity_poly.entity_id
_entity_poly.type
_entity_poly.pdbx_seq_one_letter_code
_entity_poly.pdbx_strand_id
1 'polypeptide(L)'
;MDKKTLSDIAWDALKYVGDVTSNAICPFCSNATWAYGKTDEGVPRLAWLAFEHKSTETRLPMLPLTCEKCGFTRFHDLAMINSLSGSEDEQS
;
A
#
# COMPACT_ATOMS: atom_id res chain seq x y z
N MET A 1 -0.40 11.31 27.16
CA MET A 1 0.22 10.51 26.08
C MET A 1 -0.88 9.64 25.50
N ASP A 2 -1.47 10.07 24.40
CA ASP A 2 -2.52 9.30 23.72
C ASP A 2 -1.91 8.04 23.13
N LYS A 3 -2.50 6.89 23.44
CA LYS A 3 -2.08 5.60 22.88
C LYS A 3 -2.62 5.52 21.46
N LYS A 4 -1.73 5.58 20.46
CA LYS A 4 -2.08 5.25 19.07
C LYS A 4 -2.48 3.79 18.98
N THR A 5 -3.55 3.51 18.26
CA THR A 5 -4.01 2.14 17.98
C THR A 5 -3.15 1.51 16.87
N LEU A 6 -3.21 0.17 16.74
CA LEU A 6 -2.53 -0.54 15.66
C LEU A 6 -3.01 -0.09 14.27
N SER A 7 -4.29 0.27 14.15
CA SER A 7 -4.85 0.85 12.91
C SER A 7 -4.27 2.21 12.59
N ASP A 8 -4.05 3.08 13.59
CA ASP A 8 -3.43 4.40 13.36
C ASP A 8 -1.99 4.26 12.85
N ILE A 9 -1.25 3.29 13.39
CA ILE A 9 0.12 3.00 12.96
C ILE A 9 0.14 2.47 11.52
N ALA A 10 -0.81 1.59 11.17
CA ALA A 10 -0.95 1.09 9.81
C ALA A 10 -1.27 2.22 8.81
N TRP A 11 -2.16 3.15 9.18
CA TRP A 11 -2.54 4.29 8.35
C TRP A 11 -1.39 5.27 8.15
N ASP A 12 -0.64 5.59 9.21
CA ASP A 12 0.56 6.43 9.13
C ASP A 12 1.64 5.79 8.23
N ALA A 13 1.85 4.48 8.36
CA ALA A 13 2.80 3.74 7.52
C ALA A 13 2.40 3.75 6.04
N LEU A 14 1.12 3.52 5.73
CA LEU A 14 0.59 3.59 4.37
C LEU A 14 0.78 4.97 3.77
N LYS A 15 0.44 6.02 4.53
CA LYS A 15 0.61 7.40 4.12
C LYS A 15 2.08 7.71 3.83
N TYR A 16 2.98 7.34 4.75
CA TYR A 16 4.42 7.50 4.56
C TYR A 16 4.90 6.83 3.28
N VAL A 17 4.53 5.56 3.05
CA VAL A 17 4.95 4.84 1.84
C VAL A 17 4.42 5.51 0.58
N GLY A 18 3.16 5.95 0.56
CA GLY A 18 2.61 6.73 -0.56
C GLY A 18 3.42 7.99 -0.84
N ASP A 19 3.75 8.75 0.19
CA ASP A 19 4.47 10.02 0.10
C ASP A 19 5.95 9.86 -0.29
N VAL A 20 6.64 8.80 0.17
CA VAL A 20 8.05 8.57 -0.22
C VAL A 20 8.19 7.90 -1.59
N THR A 21 7.25 7.03 -1.97
CA THR A 21 7.34 6.29 -3.24
C THR A 21 6.86 7.09 -4.44
N SER A 22 6.14 8.20 -4.21
CA SER A 22 5.82 9.19 -5.24
C SER A 22 7.04 9.93 -5.79
N ASN A 23 8.23 9.78 -5.21
CA ASN A 23 9.46 10.45 -5.71
C ASN A 23 10.18 9.71 -6.85
N ALA A 24 9.62 8.62 -7.36
CA ALA A 24 10.23 7.90 -8.48
C ALA A 24 9.92 8.55 -9.84
N ILE A 25 10.88 8.53 -10.76
CA ILE A 25 10.66 8.99 -12.14
C ILE A 25 9.82 7.94 -12.89
N CYS A 26 8.77 8.39 -13.58
CA CYS A 26 7.96 7.55 -14.45
C CYS A 26 8.78 7.06 -15.65
N PRO A 27 8.88 5.73 -15.89
CA PRO A 27 9.72 5.19 -16.96
C PRO A 27 9.19 5.51 -18.37
N PHE A 28 7.93 5.94 -18.51
CA PHE A 28 7.30 6.21 -19.80
C PHE A 28 7.34 7.68 -20.23
N CYS A 29 7.27 8.62 -19.27
CA CYS A 29 7.16 10.04 -19.58
C CYS A 29 8.11 10.95 -18.78
N SER A 30 8.99 10.35 -17.98
CA SER A 30 9.96 11.01 -17.10
C SER A 30 9.36 11.98 -16.07
N ASN A 31 8.04 11.95 -15.85
CA ASN A 31 7.38 12.74 -14.82
C ASN A 31 7.60 12.13 -13.43
N ALA A 32 7.67 12.95 -12.39
CA ALA A 32 7.80 12.48 -11.01
C ALA A 32 6.51 12.65 -10.18
N THR A 33 5.41 13.07 -10.80
CA THR A 33 4.11 13.22 -10.10
C THR A 33 3.27 11.96 -10.26
N TRP A 34 2.80 11.44 -9.12
CA TRP A 34 1.97 10.25 -9.01
C TRP A 34 0.77 10.51 -8.13
N ALA A 35 -0.37 9.95 -8.51
CA ALA A 35 -1.59 9.90 -7.74
C ALA A 35 -1.83 8.47 -7.23
N TYR A 36 -2.51 8.34 -6.08
CA TYR A 36 -3.03 7.08 -5.58
C TYR A 36 -4.47 7.29 -5.11
N GLY A 37 -5.27 6.21 -5.15
CA GLY A 37 -6.63 6.25 -4.61
C GLY A 37 -6.60 6.49 -3.11
N LYS A 38 -7.50 7.33 -2.59
CA LYS A 38 -7.62 7.63 -1.15
C LYS A 38 -8.94 7.13 -0.59
N THR A 39 -8.98 6.78 0.70
CA THR A 39 -10.21 6.66 1.48
C THR A 39 -10.73 8.06 1.81
N ASP A 40 -11.92 8.15 2.42
CA ASP A 40 -12.52 9.43 2.80
C ASP A 40 -11.68 10.14 3.88
N GLU A 41 -10.88 9.38 4.63
CA GLU A 41 -9.90 9.83 5.63
C GLU A 41 -8.54 10.20 5.03
N GLY A 42 -8.39 10.14 3.70
CA GLY A 42 -7.15 10.49 3.00
C GLY A 42 -6.06 9.41 3.06
N VAL A 43 -6.38 8.19 3.48
CA VAL A 43 -5.46 7.05 3.55
C VAL A 43 -5.37 6.37 2.18
N PRO A 44 -4.18 5.94 1.71
CA PRO A 44 -4.08 5.23 0.44
C PRO A 44 -4.92 3.94 0.40
N ARG A 45 -5.70 3.74 -0.67
CA ARG A 45 -6.44 2.50 -0.91
C ARG A 45 -5.50 1.40 -1.41
N LEU A 46 -5.58 0.25 -0.76
CA LEU A 46 -4.86 -0.95 -1.17
C LEU A 46 -5.63 -1.72 -2.25
N ALA A 47 -4.89 -2.21 -3.23
CA ALA A 47 -5.31 -3.30 -4.11
C ALA A 47 -4.76 -4.61 -3.56
N TRP A 48 -5.47 -5.71 -3.77
CA TRP A 48 -5.01 -7.04 -3.38
C TRP A 48 -4.72 -7.85 -4.64
N LEU A 49 -3.45 -8.19 -4.84
CA LEU A 49 -3.08 -9.11 -5.91
C LEU A 49 -3.15 -10.52 -5.34
N ALA A 50 -4.01 -11.36 -5.92
CA ALA A 50 -4.09 -12.77 -5.58
C ALA A 50 -3.09 -13.55 -6.44
N PHE A 51 -2.34 -14.45 -5.82
CA PHE A 51 -1.57 -15.48 -6.54
C PHE A 51 -1.84 -16.83 -5.89
N GLU A 52 -2.06 -17.81 -6.75
CA GLU A 52 -2.11 -19.20 -6.35
C GLU A 52 -0.69 -19.73 -6.29
N HIS A 53 -0.24 -20.07 -5.08
CA HIS A 53 0.98 -20.83 -4.89
C HIS A 53 0.66 -22.02 -3.99
N LYS A 54 0.87 -23.24 -4.52
CA LYS A 54 0.74 -24.51 -3.78
C LYS A 54 -0.55 -24.62 -2.95
N SER A 55 -1.72 -24.49 -3.60
CA SER A 55 -3.06 -24.65 -2.99
C SER A 55 -3.47 -23.66 -1.89
N THR A 56 -2.67 -22.63 -1.62
CA THR A 56 -3.03 -21.52 -0.74
C THR A 56 -3.15 -20.23 -1.56
N GLU A 57 -4.33 -19.63 -1.57
CA GLU A 57 -4.53 -18.28 -2.10
C GLU A 57 -3.80 -17.31 -1.18
N THR A 58 -2.69 -16.73 -1.66
CA THR A 58 -1.99 -15.67 -0.94
C THR A 58 -2.37 -14.34 -1.58
N ARG A 59 -2.74 -13.36 -0.74
CA ARG A 59 -3.04 -11.99 -1.18
C ARG A 59 -1.95 -11.06 -0.69
N LEU A 60 -1.30 -10.33 -1.59
CA LEU A 60 -0.34 -9.29 -1.22
C LEU A 60 -1.05 -7.93 -1.30
N PRO A 61 -0.96 -7.11 -0.24
CA PRO A 61 -1.41 -5.74 -0.29
C PRO A 61 -0.47 -4.94 -1.19
N MET A 62 -1.04 -4.27 -2.18
CA MET A 62 -0.32 -3.42 -3.13
C MET A 62 -0.87 -2.00 -3.07
N LEU A 63 0.01 -1.00 -3.12
CA LEU A 63 -0.39 0.39 -3.34
C LEU A 63 -0.28 0.74 -4.84
N PRO A 64 -1.40 0.96 -5.56
CA PRO A 64 -1.37 1.45 -6.93
C PRO A 64 -1.04 2.95 -6.97
N LEU A 65 -0.01 3.29 -7.74
CA LEU A 65 0.41 4.67 -8.02
C LEU A 65 0.30 4.93 -9.52
N THR A 66 -0.51 5.90 -9.90
CA THR A 66 -0.77 6.29 -11.29
C THR A 66 -0.06 7.60 -11.62
N CYS A 67 0.78 7.59 -12.65
CA CYS A 67 1.47 8.79 -13.11
C CYS A 67 0.47 9.80 -13.66
N GLU A 68 0.45 11.03 -13.13
CA GLU A 68 -0.55 12.04 -13.50
C GLU A 68 -0.40 12.55 -14.95
N LYS A 69 0.79 12.38 -15.55
CA LYS A 69 1.07 12.87 -16.91
C LYS A 69 0.67 11.88 -18.00
N CYS A 70 1.00 10.60 -17.86
CA CYS A 70 0.78 9.59 -18.91
C CYS A 70 -0.17 8.46 -18.51
N GLY A 71 -0.68 8.44 -17.27
CA GLY A 71 -1.61 7.41 -16.79
C GLY A 71 -0.97 6.05 -16.49
N PHE A 72 0.34 5.89 -16.65
CA PHE A 72 1.03 4.65 -16.30
C PHE A 72 0.85 4.33 -14.81
N THR A 73 0.42 3.11 -14.49
CA THR A 73 0.22 2.67 -13.10
C THR A 73 1.31 1.67 -12.72
N ARG A 74 1.98 1.93 -11.59
CA ARG A 74 2.89 1.00 -10.93
C ARG A 74 2.27 0.49 -9.63
N PHE A 75 2.58 -0.74 -9.26
CA PHE A 75 2.14 -1.33 -8.01
C PHE A 75 3.32 -1.40 -7.05
N HIS A 76 3.16 -0.87 -5.84
CA HIS A 76 4.17 -0.97 -4.80
C HIS A 76 3.78 -2.07 -3.82
N ASP A 77 4.66 -3.06 -3.66
CA ASP A 77 4.45 -4.16 -2.72
C ASP A 77 4.62 -3.65 -1.28
N LEU A 78 3.64 -3.97 -0.43
CA LEU A 78 3.59 -3.60 0.96
C LEU A 78 3.66 -4.82 1.89
N ALA A 79 4.33 -5.89 1.46
CA ALA A 79 4.53 -7.11 2.25
C ALA A 79 4.97 -6.86 3.72
N MET A 80 5.65 -5.72 4.00
CA MET A 80 6.04 -5.34 5.37
C MET A 80 4.85 -5.00 6.30
N ILE A 81 3.70 -4.56 5.76
CA ILE A 81 2.49 -4.23 6.53
C ILE A 81 1.75 -5.49 7.01
N ASN A 82 2.00 -6.64 6.38
CA ASN A 82 1.43 -7.94 6.78
C ASN A 82 1.88 -8.41 8.18
N SER A 83 2.86 -7.73 8.79
CA SER A 83 3.29 -7.98 10.16
C SER A 83 2.36 -7.38 11.22
N LEU A 84 1.41 -6.52 10.86
CA LEU A 84 0.46 -5.90 11.81
C LEU A 84 -0.81 -6.73 12.05
N SER A 85 -1.11 -7.70 11.18
CA SER A 85 -2.18 -8.69 11.36
C SER A 85 -1.69 -10.03 11.89
N GLY A 86 -0.40 -10.15 12.23
CA GLY A 86 0.26 -11.40 12.57
C GLY A 86 0.35 -11.74 14.06
N SER A 87 -0.42 -11.10 14.95
CA SER A 87 -0.33 -11.37 16.39
C SER A 87 -1.67 -11.55 17.13
N GLU A 88 -2.77 -11.76 16.42
CA GLU A 88 -4.06 -12.13 17.03
C GLU A 88 -4.79 -13.11 16.11
N ASP A 89 -4.44 -14.39 16.19
CA ASP A 89 -5.33 -15.55 15.98
C ASP A 89 -4.52 -16.87 16.11
N GLU A 90 -3.92 -17.08 17.29
CA GLU A 90 -3.53 -18.41 17.77
C GLU A 90 -4.02 -18.55 19.21
N GLN A 91 -5.35 -18.58 19.39
CA GLN A 91 -6.01 -19.15 20.56
C GLN A 91 -7.53 -19.22 20.36
N SER A 92 -8.04 -20.38 19.93
CA SER A 92 -9.18 -21.11 20.54
C SER A 92 -9.45 -22.40 19.79
#